data_AF-A0A7X1KMH9-F1
#
_entry.id   AF-A0A7X1KMH9-F1
#
_cell.length_a   1.000
_cell.length_b   1.000
_cell.length_c   1.000
_cell.angle_alpha   90.00
_cell.angle_beta   90.00
_cell.angle_gamma   90.00
#
_symmetry.space_group_name_H-M   'P 1'
#
loop_
_entity.id
_entity.type
_entity.pdbx_description
1 polymer ?
#
loop_
_entity_poly.entity_id
_entity_poly.type
_entity_poly.pdbx_seq_one_letter_code
_entity_poly.pdbx_strand_id
1 'polypeptide(L)'
;MARIVGSVATSHTPIIGKTIAKKRENDPELGLKPFFDAFPRVREWVAEVDPDVVVLVYNDHGVNFSLENRPAFAIGTAPTFTNADEGNGAPPPRTFQSDPHLAWHIAQSLIEDEFDIATCQEMAFDHGGTTALDLLWPDHKVIPLIPVEINAVQPPLPTPRRIFKLGQALGKAIGSYPKDLKVMFLATGGLSHTIGIGGYINEEFDAYCMETLANNPIEIARFTSDDIVANGGEQGLEFLTWVVARGALPDKVDVVTSVYHKPISHTGGGMMVMEAAER
;
A
#
# COMPACT_ATOMS: atom_id res chain seq x y z
N MET A 1 1.27 -6.09 -24.16
CA MET A 1 1.25 -6.76 -22.84
C MET A 1 1.34 -5.68 -21.79
N ALA A 2 0.67 -5.85 -20.66
CA ALA A 2 0.70 -4.83 -19.62
C ALA A 2 2.10 -4.76 -19.01
N ARG A 3 2.48 -3.56 -18.56
CA ARG A 3 3.78 -3.28 -17.99
C ARG A 3 3.62 -2.53 -16.68
N ILE A 4 4.53 -2.80 -15.75
CA ILE A 4 4.55 -2.12 -14.46
C ILE A 4 5.45 -0.91 -14.58
N VAL A 5 4.91 0.28 -14.31
CA VAL A 5 5.66 1.55 -14.45
C VAL A 5 6.48 1.90 -13.21
N GLY A 6 6.09 1.36 -12.06
CA GLY A 6 6.72 1.64 -10.78
C GLY A 6 5.74 1.49 -9.63
N SER A 7 6.13 2.01 -8.47
CA SER A 7 5.29 2.03 -7.29
C SER A 7 5.43 3.32 -6.48
N VAL A 8 4.35 3.66 -5.79
CA VAL A 8 4.36 4.61 -4.68
C VAL A 8 4.02 3.83 -3.41
N ALA A 9 4.82 4.00 -2.37
CA ALA A 9 4.55 3.45 -1.05
C ALA A 9 4.44 4.60 -0.05
N THR A 10 3.42 4.61 0.81
CA THR A 10 3.22 5.72 1.78
C THR A 10 2.48 5.26 3.04
N SER A 11 2.78 5.90 4.17
CA SER A 11 1.97 5.75 5.39
C SER A 11 0.53 6.21 5.14
N HIS A 12 -0.42 5.55 5.80
CA HIS A 12 -1.87 5.81 5.65
C HIS A 12 -2.56 6.21 6.96
N THR A 13 -1.82 6.66 7.96
CA THR A 13 -2.39 6.93 9.29
C THR A 13 -3.62 7.85 9.20
N PRO A 14 -4.70 7.61 9.97
CA PRO A 14 -5.94 8.39 9.86
C PRO A 14 -5.75 9.91 10.07
N ILE A 15 -4.70 10.32 10.78
CA ILE A 15 -4.39 11.74 11.00
C ILE A 15 -4.00 12.45 9.69
N ILE A 16 -3.40 11.74 8.72
CA ILE A 16 -3.09 12.29 7.40
C ILE A 16 -4.38 12.66 6.69
N GLY A 17 -5.31 11.70 6.54
CA GLY A 17 -6.62 11.94 5.92
C GLY A 17 -7.42 13.04 6.61
N LYS A 18 -7.43 13.06 7.95
CA LYS A 18 -8.06 14.13 8.75
C LYS A 18 -7.42 15.51 8.51
N THR A 19 -6.11 15.56 8.27
CA THR A 19 -5.38 16.79 8.00
C THR A 19 -5.73 17.34 6.62
N ILE A 20 -5.77 16.48 5.61
CA ILE A 20 -6.20 16.82 4.24
C ILE A 20 -7.64 17.33 4.24
N ALA A 21 -8.56 16.59 4.86
CA ALA A 21 -9.99 16.96 4.92
C ALA A 21 -10.23 18.33 5.58
N LYS A 22 -9.37 18.73 6.52
CA LYS A 22 -9.42 20.04 7.21
C LYS A 22 -8.56 21.12 6.56
N LYS A 23 -7.83 20.82 5.47
CA LYS A 23 -6.89 21.73 4.81
C LYS A 23 -5.83 22.30 5.77
N ARG A 24 -5.29 21.44 6.64
CA ARG A 24 -4.33 21.78 7.71
C ARG A 24 -2.91 21.27 7.41
N GLU A 25 -2.58 20.97 6.17
CA GLU A 25 -1.28 20.42 5.76
C GLU A 25 -0.11 21.36 6.12
N ASN A 26 -0.36 22.68 6.13
CA ASN A 26 0.63 23.71 6.51
C ASN A 26 0.54 24.13 7.98
N ASP A 27 -0.26 23.45 8.79
CA ASP A 27 -0.46 23.83 10.19
C ASP A 27 0.77 23.49 11.04
N PRO A 28 1.45 24.50 11.63
CA PRO A 28 2.65 24.27 12.43
C PRO A 28 2.37 23.48 13.71
N GLU A 29 1.14 23.48 14.24
CA GLU A 29 0.79 22.70 15.43
C GLU A 29 0.80 21.19 15.17
N LEU A 30 0.53 20.79 13.92
CA LEU A 30 0.55 19.37 13.54
C LEU A 30 1.95 18.86 13.23
N GLY A 31 2.87 19.75 12.84
CA GLY A 31 4.25 19.38 12.49
C GLY A 31 4.40 18.55 11.22
N LEU A 32 3.31 18.28 10.49
CA LEU A 32 3.28 17.36 9.34
C LEU A 32 3.71 17.99 8.01
N LYS A 33 3.92 19.30 7.95
CA LYS A 33 4.30 20.00 6.73
C LYS A 33 5.47 19.34 5.98
N PRO A 34 6.57 18.89 6.63
CA PRO A 34 7.67 18.24 5.93
C PRO A 34 7.27 16.94 5.21
N PHE A 35 6.30 16.18 5.74
CA PHE A 35 5.76 15.00 5.07
C PHE A 35 4.95 15.39 3.83
N PHE A 36 4.05 16.37 3.95
CA PHE A 36 3.22 16.85 2.85
C PHE A 36 4.02 17.52 1.72
N ASP A 37 5.12 18.21 2.06
CA ASP A 37 6.00 18.89 1.09
C ASP A 37 6.67 17.93 0.08
N ALA A 38 6.67 16.62 0.35
CA ALA A 38 7.21 15.63 -0.58
C ALA A 38 6.22 15.25 -1.70
N PHE A 39 4.91 15.42 -1.49
CA PHE A 39 3.87 14.96 -2.42
C PHE A 39 3.77 15.71 -3.75
N PRO A 40 4.14 17.00 -3.89
CA PRO A 40 4.22 17.63 -5.22
C PRO A 40 5.09 16.82 -6.20
N ARG A 41 6.27 16.36 -5.78
CA ARG A 41 7.15 15.55 -6.64
C ARG A 41 6.54 14.17 -6.97
N VAL A 42 5.84 13.56 -6.01
CA VAL A 42 5.11 12.30 -6.23
C VAL A 42 4.03 12.49 -7.29
N ARG A 43 3.25 13.57 -7.19
CA ARG A 43 2.15 13.88 -8.12
C ARG A 43 2.67 14.20 -9.52
N GLU A 44 3.80 14.90 -9.63
CA GLU A 44 4.50 15.10 -10.90
C GLU A 44 4.86 13.76 -11.53
N TRP A 45 5.52 12.86 -10.79
CA TRP A 45 5.87 11.54 -11.32
C TRP A 45 4.65 10.71 -11.72
N VAL A 46 3.59 10.68 -10.89
CA VAL A 46 2.33 9.97 -11.21
C VAL A 46 1.68 10.54 -12.48
N ALA A 47 1.75 11.86 -12.69
CA ALA A 47 1.25 12.50 -13.91
C ALA A 47 2.14 12.23 -15.14
N GLU A 48 3.45 12.09 -14.95
CA GLU A 48 4.41 11.72 -16.02
C GLU A 48 4.21 10.27 -16.47
N VAL A 49 4.08 9.32 -15.53
CA VAL A 49 3.86 7.91 -15.88
C VAL A 49 2.42 7.64 -16.33
N ASP A 50 1.45 8.42 -15.84
CA ASP A 50 0.02 8.39 -16.16
C ASP A 50 -0.56 6.96 -16.24
N PRO A 51 -0.65 6.22 -15.11
CA PRO A 51 -1.04 4.82 -15.13
C PRO A 51 -2.49 4.63 -15.59
N ASP A 52 -2.75 3.55 -16.31
CA ASP A 52 -4.09 3.14 -16.73
C ASP A 52 -4.86 2.45 -15.60
N VAL A 53 -4.14 1.72 -14.72
CA VAL A 53 -4.69 0.98 -13.58
C VAL A 53 -3.71 1.04 -12.40
N VAL A 54 -4.24 1.12 -11.19
CA VAL A 54 -3.46 1.04 -9.95
C VAL A 54 -3.81 -0.23 -9.20
N VAL A 55 -2.79 -1.01 -8.83
CA VAL A 55 -2.93 -2.09 -7.86
C VAL A 55 -2.66 -1.51 -6.47
N LEU A 56 -3.72 -1.39 -5.67
CA LEU A 56 -3.70 -0.81 -4.34
C LEU A 56 -3.46 -1.92 -3.31
N VAL A 57 -2.25 -1.99 -2.75
CA VAL A 57 -1.89 -2.96 -1.71
C VAL A 57 -2.02 -2.31 -0.33
N TYR A 58 -2.87 -2.88 0.51
CA TYR A 58 -3.15 -2.37 1.86
C TYR A 58 -3.55 -3.51 2.82
N ASN A 59 -3.80 -3.19 4.09
CA ASN A 59 -4.46 -4.06 5.06
C ASN A 59 -5.79 -3.44 5.48
N ASP A 60 -6.82 -4.27 5.64
CA ASP A 60 -8.13 -3.84 6.11
C ASP A 60 -8.17 -3.68 7.64
N HIS A 61 -8.72 -2.58 8.14
CA HIS A 61 -8.80 -2.28 9.58
C HIS A 61 -10.12 -2.73 10.23
N GLY A 62 -10.68 -3.84 9.75
CA GLY A 62 -11.90 -4.44 10.31
C GLY A 62 -13.20 -3.96 9.66
N VAL A 63 -13.10 -3.37 8.45
CA VAL A 63 -14.26 -2.95 7.67
C VAL A 63 -14.78 -4.11 6.82
N ASN A 64 -13.90 -4.74 6.05
CA ASN A 64 -14.26 -5.86 5.17
C ASN A 64 -14.07 -7.21 5.86
N PHE A 65 -13.06 -7.33 6.73
CA PHE A 65 -12.69 -8.59 7.36
C PHE A 65 -12.67 -8.47 8.88
N SER A 66 -13.69 -9.03 9.53
CA SER A 66 -13.72 -9.15 10.98
C SER A 66 -12.70 -10.18 11.48
N LEU A 67 -12.51 -10.23 12.80
CA LEU A 67 -11.65 -11.26 13.43
C LEU A 67 -12.21 -12.69 13.27
N GLU A 68 -13.47 -12.85 12.87
CA GLU A 68 -14.09 -14.16 12.66
C GLU A 68 -13.63 -14.81 11.35
N ASN A 69 -13.29 -14.01 10.33
CA ASN A 69 -12.81 -14.52 9.06
C ASN A 69 -11.87 -13.53 8.40
N ARG A 70 -10.57 -13.82 8.50
CA ARG A 70 -9.52 -12.97 7.95
C ARG A 70 -8.60 -13.75 7.00
N PRO A 71 -8.75 -13.56 5.67
CA PRO A 71 -7.91 -14.27 4.70
C PRO A 71 -6.46 -13.80 4.81
N ALA A 72 -5.49 -14.64 4.45
CA ALA A 72 -4.09 -14.20 4.39
C ALA A 72 -3.89 -13.13 3.31
N PHE A 73 -4.58 -13.30 2.18
CA PHE A 73 -4.57 -12.42 1.02
C PHE A 73 -5.99 -12.33 0.43
N ALA A 74 -6.42 -11.15 0.03
CA ALA A 74 -7.65 -10.97 -0.72
C ALA A 74 -7.47 -10.03 -1.92
N ILE A 75 -8.30 -10.19 -2.95
CA ILE A 75 -8.31 -9.32 -4.13
C ILE A 75 -9.74 -8.91 -4.49
N GLY A 76 -9.95 -7.61 -4.66
CA GLY A 76 -11.21 -7.07 -5.17
C GLY A 76 -11.34 -7.31 -6.67
N THR A 77 -12.42 -7.98 -7.07
CA THR A 77 -12.73 -8.35 -8.46
C THR A 77 -14.06 -7.76 -8.93
N ALA A 78 -14.66 -6.87 -8.13
CA ALA A 78 -15.86 -6.11 -8.45
C ALA A 78 -15.56 -4.96 -9.43
N PRO A 79 -16.55 -4.47 -10.20
CA PRO A 79 -16.40 -3.30 -11.07
C PRO A 79 -16.21 -2.00 -10.31
N THR A 80 -16.72 -1.92 -9.08
CA THR A 80 -16.66 -0.71 -8.26
C THR A 80 -16.52 -1.04 -6.78
N PHE A 81 -15.93 -0.11 -6.04
CA PHE A 81 -15.82 -0.13 -4.58
C PHE A 81 -16.31 1.19 -3.99
N THR A 82 -16.60 1.23 -2.69
CA THR A 82 -17.01 2.46 -1.98
C THR A 82 -16.04 2.81 -0.86
N ASN A 83 -16.18 3.96 -0.21
CA ASN A 83 -15.54 4.26 1.07
C ASN A 83 -16.43 3.85 2.25
N ALA A 84 -15.83 3.49 3.38
CA ALA A 84 -16.52 2.97 4.56
C ALA A 84 -16.71 4.03 5.66
N ASP A 85 -17.71 3.82 6.52
CA ASP A 85 -17.78 4.45 7.84
C ASP A 85 -16.97 3.61 8.84
N GLU A 86 -15.95 4.23 9.43
CA GLU A 86 -15.06 3.58 10.40
C GLU A 86 -15.46 3.87 11.86
N GLY A 87 -16.75 4.18 12.08
CA GLY A 87 -17.28 4.55 13.40
C GLY A 87 -17.12 6.04 13.72
N ASN A 88 -16.72 6.86 12.76
CA ASN A 88 -16.60 8.32 12.90
C ASN A 88 -17.77 9.07 12.22
N GLY A 89 -18.76 8.34 11.71
CA GLY A 89 -19.87 8.86 10.93
C GLY A 89 -19.60 8.74 9.43
N ALA A 90 -20.66 8.48 8.66
CA ALA A 90 -20.56 8.20 7.24
C ALA A 90 -19.84 9.33 6.47
N PRO A 91 -18.70 9.04 5.82
CA PRO A 91 -18.05 10.03 4.96
C PRO A 91 -18.92 10.33 3.72
N PRO A 92 -18.66 11.44 3.01
CA PRO A 92 -19.27 11.67 1.71
C PRO A 92 -19.06 10.44 0.80
N PRO A 93 -20.13 9.88 0.20
CA PRO A 93 -20.00 8.68 -0.63
C PRO A 93 -19.07 8.93 -1.82
N ARG A 94 -18.10 8.03 -2.00
CA ARG A 94 -17.18 7.99 -3.12
C ARG A 94 -17.22 6.61 -3.74
N THR A 95 -17.34 6.56 -5.07
CA THR A 95 -17.27 5.32 -5.84
C THR A 95 -15.94 5.25 -6.56
N PHE A 96 -15.21 4.16 -6.34
CA PHE A 96 -13.95 3.85 -7.00
C PHE A 96 -14.22 2.87 -8.14
N GLN A 97 -13.66 3.11 -9.32
CA GLN A 97 -13.76 2.22 -10.47
C GLN A 97 -12.67 1.15 -10.40
N SER A 98 -12.87 0.01 -11.05
CA SER A 98 -11.91 -1.09 -11.18
C SER A 98 -11.75 -1.51 -12.65
N ASP A 99 -10.75 -2.34 -12.94
CA ASP A 99 -10.71 -3.17 -14.15
C ASP A 99 -10.96 -4.64 -13.78
N PRO A 100 -12.21 -5.13 -13.84
CA PRO A 100 -12.54 -6.51 -13.50
C PRO A 100 -11.81 -7.53 -14.36
N HIS A 101 -11.49 -7.22 -15.62
CA HIS A 101 -10.81 -8.18 -16.50
C HIS A 101 -9.37 -8.38 -16.05
N LEU A 102 -8.66 -7.31 -15.71
CA LEU A 102 -7.32 -7.42 -15.14
C LEU A 102 -7.37 -8.04 -13.74
N ALA A 103 -8.32 -7.65 -12.89
CA ALA A 103 -8.46 -8.22 -11.54
C ALA A 103 -8.69 -9.74 -11.57
N TRP A 104 -9.60 -10.23 -12.42
CA TRP A 104 -9.85 -11.66 -12.58
C TRP A 104 -8.69 -12.41 -13.23
N HIS A 105 -7.94 -11.78 -14.14
CA HIS A 105 -6.72 -12.35 -14.70
C HIS A 105 -5.65 -12.53 -13.63
N ILE A 106 -5.46 -11.52 -12.78
CA ILE A 106 -4.54 -11.59 -11.64
C ILE A 106 -4.97 -12.71 -10.68
N ALA A 107 -6.25 -12.74 -10.29
CA ALA A 107 -6.77 -13.76 -9.37
C ALA A 107 -6.54 -15.20 -9.90
N GLN A 108 -6.83 -15.45 -11.19
CA GLN A 108 -6.57 -16.75 -11.82
C GLN A 108 -5.07 -17.08 -11.84
N SER A 109 -4.24 -16.12 -12.24
CA SER A 109 -2.78 -16.30 -12.31
C SER A 109 -2.18 -16.61 -10.93
N LEU A 110 -2.69 -15.99 -9.86
CA LEU A 110 -2.24 -16.26 -8.49
C LEU A 110 -2.60 -17.68 -8.04
N ILE A 111 -3.79 -18.17 -8.37
CA ILE A 111 -4.18 -19.56 -8.10
C ILE A 111 -3.28 -20.53 -8.87
N GLU A 112 -2.97 -20.25 -10.13
CA GLU A 112 -2.04 -21.05 -10.95
C GLU A 112 -0.60 -21.05 -10.39
N ASP A 113 -0.20 -19.96 -9.73
CA ASP A 113 1.08 -19.83 -9.03
C ASP A 113 1.03 -20.31 -7.56
N GLU A 114 0.02 -21.11 -7.19
CA GLU A 114 -0.16 -21.76 -5.89
C GLU A 114 -0.34 -20.78 -4.71
N PHE A 115 -0.98 -19.63 -4.94
CA PHE A 115 -1.46 -18.73 -3.89
C PHE A 115 -2.94 -18.93 -3.61
N ASP A 116 -3.25 -19.38 -2.40
CA ASP A 116 -4.62 -19.36 -1.88
C ASP A 116 -5.02 -17.91 -1.57
N ILE A 117 -5.97 -17.39 -2.34
CA ILE A 117 -6.49 -16.03 -2.20
C ILE A 117 -8.00 -16.03 -2.00
N ALA A 118 -8.51 -15.04 -1.28
CA ALA A 118 -9.93 -14.73 -1.27
C ALA A 118 -10.28 -13.74 -2.40
N THR A 119 -11.26 -14.06 -3.23
CA THR A 119 -11.82 -13.11 -4.20
C THR A 119 -12.98 -12.34 -3.57
N CYS A 120 -12.95 -11.01 -3.64
CA CYS A 120 -13.98 -10.14 -3.09
C CYS A 120 -14.80 -9.51 -4.23
N GLN A 121 -16.11 -9.78 -4.24
CA GLN A 121 -17.06 -9.19 -5.19
C GLN A 121 -17.74 -7.92 -4.64
N GLU A 122 -17.41 -7.55 -3.39
CA GLU A 122 -17.81 -6.32 -2.73
C GLU A 122 -16.70 -5.94 -1.74
N MET A 123 -16.30 -4.67 -1.73
CA MET A 123 -15.38 -4.12 -0.73
C MET A 123 -15.68 -2.64 -0.52
N ALA A 124 -15.40 -2.15 0.69
CA ALA A 124 -15.37 -0.74 1.04
C ALA A 124 -13.99 -0.34 1.57
N PHE A 125 -13.41 0.73 1.04
CA PHE A 125 -12.13 1.26 1.49
C PHE A 125 -12.29 2.05 2.80
N ASP A 126 -11.53 1.64 3.79
CA ASP A 126 -11.25 2.40 5.01
C ASP A 126 -10.15 3.46 4.74
N HIS A 127 -9.61 4.05 5.82
CA HIS A 127 -8.50 4.98 5.73
C HIS A 127 -7.25 4.38 5.07
N GLY A 128 -7.03 3.06 5.19
CA GLY A 128 -5.89 2.37 4.57
C GLY A 128 -5.96 2.45 3.05
N GLY A 129 -7.15 2.29 2.48
CA GLY A 129 -7.37 2.44 1.04
C GLY A 129 -7.47 3.90 0.57
N THR A 130 -8.08 4.78 1.35
CA THR A 130 -8.44 6.14 0.89
C THR A 130 -7.35 7.19 1.11
N THR A 131 -6.57 7.11 2.19
CA THR A 131 -5.60 8.16 2.57
C THR A 131 -4.54 8.39 1.49
N ALA A 132 -3.98 7.32 0.94
CA ALA A 132 -2.96 7.41 -0.10
C ALA A 132 -3.54 7.95 -1.43
N LEU A 133 -4.79 7.64 -1.74
CA LEU A 133 -5.47 8.18 -2.91
C LEU A 133 -5.66 9.69 -2.80
N ASP A 134 -6.02 10.20 -1.62
CA ASP A 134 -6.22 11.64 -1.40
C ASP A 134 -4.89 12.41 -1.40
N LEU A 135 -3.81 11.76 -0.97
CA LEU A 135 -2.46 12.28 -1.07
C LEU A 135 -2.01 12.42 -2.54
N LEU A 136 -2.28 11.43 -3.39
CA LEU A 136 -1.86 11.42 -4.80
C LEU A 136 -2.79 12.23 -5.72
N TRP A 137 -4.10 12.15 -5.48
CA TRP A 137 -5.14 12.80 -6.29
C TRP A 137 -6.08 13.61 -5.38
N PRO A 138 -5.65 14.79 -4.91
CA PRO A 138 -6.47 15.66 -4.05
C PRO A 138 -7.72 16.19 -4.77
N ASP A 139 -7.77 16.11 -6.09
CA ASP A 139 -8.94 16.41 -6.94
C ASP A 139 -9.86 15.20 -7.16
N HIS A 140 -9.54 14.06 -6.54
CA HIS A 140 -10.21 12.78 -6.69
C HIS A 140 -10.29 12.28 -8.14
N LYS A 141 -9.21 12.46 -8.94
CA LYS A 141 -9.08 11.85 -10.28
C LYS A 141 -9.53 10.39 -10.25
N VAL A 142 -10.44 10.04 -11.16
CA VAL A 142 -10.93 8.66 -11.31
C VAL A 142 -9.89 7.86 -12.09
N ILE A 143 -9.35 6.84 -11.44
CA ILE A 143 -8.44 5.85 -12.02
C ILE A 143 -8.91 4.46 -11.57
N PRO A 144 -8.92 3.45 -12.46
CA PRO A 144 -9.23 2.08 -12.07
C PRO A 144 -8.28 1.57 -10.96
N LEU A 145 -8.87 1.03 -9.89
CA LEU A 145 -8.18 0.48 -8.72
C LEU A 145 -8.47 -1.01 -8.59
N ILE A 146 -7.43 -1.82 -8.39
CA ILE A 146 -7.53 -3.23 -8.03
C ILE A 146 -6.98 -3.39 -6.62
N PRO A 147 -7.84 -3.53 -5.60
CA PRO A 147 -7.39 -3.67 -4.23
C PRO A 147 -6.86 -5.08 -3.98
N VAL A 148 -5.69 -5.14 -3.36
CA VAL A 148 -5.06 -6.36 -2.84
C VAL A 148 -4.85 -6.16 -1.35
N GLU A 149 -5.59 -6.91 -0.55
CA GLU A 149 -5.44 -6.92 0.90
C GLU A 149 -4.42 -7.98 1.32
N ILE A 150 -3.57 -7.65 2.29
CA ILE A 150 -2.78 -8.63 3.02
C ILE A 150 -3.10 -8.54 4.50
N ASN A 151 -3.21 -9.71 5.15
CA ASN A 151 -3.41 -9.76 6.59
C ASN A 151 -2.12 -9.38 7.33
N ALA A 152 -2.13 -8.21 7.96
CA ALA A 152 -1.10 -7.72 8.88
C ALA A 152 -1.64 -7.56 10.32
N VAL A 153 -2.83 -8.07 10.64
CA VAL A 153 -3.55 -7.77 11.89
C VAL A 153 -3.70 -9.00 12.79
N GLN A 154 -4.20 -10.12 12.26
CA GLN A 154 -4.57 -11.28 13.07
C GLN A 154 -3.70 -12.49 12.72
N PRO A 155 -2.88 -13.00 13.67
CA PRO A 155 -2.16 -14.26 13.48
C PRO A 155 -3.10 -15.46 13.25
N PRO A 156 -2.67 -16.48 12.48
CA PRO A 156 -1.37 -16.61 11.85
C PRO A 156 -1.20 -15.72 10.61
N LEU A 157 -0.04 -15.07 10.50
CA LEU A 157 0.28 -14.13 9.43
C LEU A 157 1.05 -14.83 8.28
N PRO A 158 0.88 -14.41 7.02
CA PRO A 158 1.78 -14.83 5.96
C PRO A 158 3.22 -14.38 6.28
N THR A 159 4.19 -15.26 6.08
CA THR A 159 5.59 -14.91 6.33
C THR A 159 6.06 -13.79 5.39
N PRO A 160 7.01 -12.93 5.79
CA PRO A 160 7.60 -11.91 4.91
C PRO A 160 8.10 -12.48 3.57
N ARG A 161 8.60 -13.71 3.58
CA ARG A 161 8.98 -14.44 2.37
C ARG A 161 7.81 -14.77 1.44
N ARG A 162 6.67 -15.21 1.98
CA ARG A 162 5.46 -15.48 1.20
C ARG A 162 4.90 -14.18 0.61
N ILE A 163 5.01 -13.07 1.35
CA ILE A 163 4.62 -11.73 0.91
C ILE A 163 5.50 -11.22 -0.24
N PHE A 164 6.82 -11.38 -0.14
CA PHE A 164 7.70 -11.02 -1.26
C PHE A 164 7.41 -11.86 -2.51
N LYS A 165 7.18 -13.17 -2.35
CA LYS A 165 6.76 -14.05 -3.45
C LYS A 165 5.40 -13.67 -4.04
N LEU A 166 4.46 -13.20 -3.23
CA LEU A 166 3.17 -12.68 -3.71
C LEU A 166 3.40 -11.49 -4.66
N GLY A 167 4.28 -10.56 -4.28
CA GLY A 167 4.71 -9.47 -5.16
C GLY A 167 5.23 -9.98 -6.51
N GLN A 168 6.12 -10.97 -6.49
CA GLN A 168 6.67 -11.58 -7.72
C GLN A 168 5.57 -12.21 -8.60
N ALA A 169 4.63 -12.93 -7.98
CA ALA A 169 3.50 -13.55 -8.68
C ALA A 169 2.55 -12.50 -9.28
N LEU A 170 2.26 -11.42 -8.55
CA LEU A 170 1.51 -10.26 -9.07
C LEU A 170 2.23 -9.63 -10.27
N GLY A 171 3.55 -9.44 -10.17
CA GLY A 171 4.37 -8.91 -11.26
C GLY A 171 4.29 -9.76 -12.52
N LYS A 172 4.41 -11.09 -12.36
CA LYS A 172 4.27 -12.07 -13.45
C LYS A 172 2.86 -12.07 -14.05
N ALA A 173 1.83 -12.03 -13.22
CA ALA A 173 0.43 -12.02 -13.65
C ALA A 173 0.10 -10.76 -14.48
N ILE A 174 0.55 -9.59 -14.04
CA ILE A 174 0.37 -8.34 -14.80
C ILE A 174 1.14 -8.41 -16.13
N GLY A 175 2.40 -8.87 -16.11
CA GLY A 175 3.22 -8.99 -17.31
C GLY A 175 2.66 -9.97 -18.37
N SER A 176 1.84 -10.93 -17.96
CA SER A 176 1.16 -11.88 -18.87
C SER A 176 -0.17 -11.37 -19.41
N TYR A 177 -0.68 -10.24 -18.92
CA TYR A 177 -1.96 -9.70 -19.38
C TYR A 177 -1.84 -9.16 -20.82
N PRO A 178 -2.75 -9.54 -21.75
CA PRO A 178 -2.55 -9.31 -23.17
C PRO A 178 -2.69 -7.85 -23.60
N LYS A 179 -3.50 -7.03 -22.90
CA LYS A 179 -3.68 -5.62 -23.23
C LYS A 179 -2.43 -4.81 -22.91
N ASP A 180 -2.17 -3.75 -23.66
CA ASP A 180 -1.12 -2.78 -23.36
C ASP A 180 -1.63 -1.78 -22.33
N LEU A 181 -1.29 -2.00 -21.06
CA LEU A 181 -1.67 -1.16 -19.92
C LEU A 181 -0.43 -0.79 -19.11
N LYS A 182 -0.37 0.47 -18.67
CA LYS A 182 0.55 0.96 -17.65
C LYS A 182 -0.05 0.71 -16.28
N VAL A 183 0.53 -0.22 -15.53
CA VAL A 183 0.09 -0.56 -14.17
C VAL A 183 1.04 0.03 -13.15
N MET A 184 0.51 0.75 -12.16
CA MET A 184 1.28 1.26 -11.03
C MET A 184 0.86 0.53 -9.75
N PHE A 185 1.81 0.26 -8.86
CA PHE A 185 1.49 -0.19 -7.50
C PHE A 185 1.36 1.00 -6.55
N LEU A 186 0.33 0.99 -5.72
CA LEU A 186 0.19 1.89 -4.58
C LEU A 186 0.17 1.05 -3.31
N ALA A 187 1.24 1.06 -2.52
CA ALA A 187 1.31 0.35 -1.25
C ALA A 187 1.08 1.31 -0.09
N THR A 188 0.34 0.87 0.92
CA THR A 188 -0.01 1.72 2.05
C THR A 188 0.24 1.06 3.40
N GLY A 189 0.63 1.86 4.38
CA GLY A 189 0.86 1.41 5.76
C GLY A 189 2.28 1.68 6.24
N GLY A 190 2.58 1.23 7.46
CA GLY A 190 3.88 1.37 8.09
C GLY A 190 4.20 2.80 8.57
N LEU A 191 5.42 3.08 9.03
CA LEU A 191 6.50 2.13 9.30
C LEU A 191 6.41 1.68 10.76
N SER A 192 7.44 1.86 11.57
CA SER A 192 7.39 1.47 12.97
C SER A 192 6.31 2.21 13.75
N HIS A 193 5.45 1.45 14.43
CA HIS A 193 4.45 1.97 15.36
C HIS A 193 3.85 0.88 16.26
N THR A 194 3.38 1.32 17.42
CA THR A 194 2.37 0.59 18.21
C THR A 194 1.19 1.50 18.52
N ILE A 195 -0.02 0.97 18.46
CA ILE A 195 -1.26 1.70 18.77
C ILE A 195 -1.55 1.72 20.29
N GLY A 196 -0.76 0.97 21.08
CA GLY A 196 -0.85 0.91 22.54
C GLY A 196 -0.32 2.16 23.27
N ILE A 197 -0.41 2.14 24.61
CA ILE A 197 -0.02 3.27 25.47
C ILE A 197 1.49 3.54 25.33
N GLY A 198 1.82 4.76 24.87
CA GLY A 198 3.19 5.27 24.81
C GLY A 198 3.79 5.35 23.40
N GLY A 199 3.20 4.64 22.42
CA GLY A 199 3.75 4.53 21.06
C GLY A 199 5.14 3.88 21.03
N TYR A 200 5.58 3.45 19.85
CA TYR A 200 6.92 2.92 19.64
C TYR A 200 7.38 3.27 18.24
N ILE A 201 8.46 4.03 18.10
CA ILE A 201 9.03 4.38 16.80
C ILE A 201 10.52 4.03 16.84
N ASN A 202 10.98 3.31 15.83
CA ASN A 202 12.36 2.91 15.63
C ASN A 202 12.88 3.44 14.29
N GLU A 203 13.51 4.62 14.34
CA GLU A 203 14.04 5.28 13.13
C GLU A 203 15.11 4.46 12.42
N GLU A 204 15.97 3.78 13.17
CA GLU A 204 17.07 3.00 12.59
C GLU A 204 16.51 1.82 11.79
N PHE A 205 15.48 1.16 12.32
CA PHE A 205 14.80 0.08 11.61
C PHE A 205 13.98 0.60 10.42
N ASP A 206 13.31 1.74 10.56
CA ASP A 206 12.57 2.37 9.47
C ASP A 206 13.48 2.75 8.30
N ALA A 207 14.60 3.41 8.59
CA ALA A 207 15.62 3.77 7.61
C ALA A 207 16.22 2.53 6.94
N TYR A 208 16.57 1.51 7.72
CA TYR A 208 17.06 0.22 7.20
C TYR A 208 16.04 -0.42 6.25
N CYS A 209 14.77 -0.45 6.64
CA CYS A 209 13.69 -1.01 5.84
C CYS A 209 13.51 -0.26 4.52
N MET A 210 13.47 1.07 4.54
CA MET A 210 13.36 1.89 3.33
C MET A 210 14.55 1.70 2.39
N GLU A 211 15.78 1.77 2.90
CA GLU A 211 17.00 1.57 2.11
C GLU A 211 17.08 0.15 1.52
N THR A 212 16.79 -0.86 2.33
CA THR A 212 16.84 -2.27 1.94
C THR A 212 15.74 -2.60 0.92
N LEU A 213 14.55 -2.00 1.04
CA LEU A 213 13.46 -2.23 0.11
C LEU A 213 13.86 -1.80 -1.32
N ALA A 214 14.50 -0.64 -1.46
CA ALA A 214 14.95 -0.16 -2.78
C ALA A 214 16.06 -1.07 -3.34
N ASN A 215 17.09 -1.35 -2.53
CA ASN A 215 18.35 -1.89 -3.00
C ASN A 215 18.47 -3.43 -2.94
N ASN A 216 17.89 -4.08 -1.93
CA ASN A 216 18.04 -5.51 -1.70
C ASN A 216 16.83 -6.12 -0.94
N PRO A 217 15.61 -6.10 -1.52
CA PRO A 217 14.38 -6.42 -0.80
C PRO A 217 14.28 -7.88 -0.31
N ILE A 218 15.10 -8.78 -0.85
CA ILE A 218 15.17 -10.17 -0.38
C ILE A 218 15.66 -10.28 1.07
N GLU A 219 16.41 -9.29 1.58
CA GLU A 219 16.83 -9.28 2.99
C GLU A 219 15.65 -9.07 3.93
N ILE A 220 14.68 -8.22 3.56
CA ILE A 220 13.44 -8.05 4.33
C ILE A 220 12.66 -9.37 4.36
N ALA A 221 12.64 -10.11 3.24
CA ALA A 221 11.97 -11.41 3.14
C ALA A 221 12.61 -12.51 4.02
N ARG A 222 13.78 -12.27 4.63
CA ARG A 222 14.42 -13.19 5.59
C ARG A 222 13.94 -13.00 7.02
N PHE A 223 13.33 -11.86 7.34
CA PHE A 223 12.71 -11.67 8.64
C PHE A 223 11.54 -12.63 8.87
N THR A 224 11.33 -12.95 10.14
CA THR A 224 10.06 -13.46 10.65
C THR A 224 9.12 -12.30 10.98
N SER A 225 7.83 -12.59 11.14
CA SER A 225 6.89 -11.58 11.65
C SER A 225 7.31 -11.08 13.04
N ASP A 226 7.85 -11.96 13.89
CA ASP A 226 8.32 -11.60 15.22
C ASP A 226 9.55 -10.67 15.17
N ASP A 227 10.46 -10.85 14.21
CA ASP A 227 11.58 -9.91 14.01
C ASP A 227 11.08 -8.51 13.66
N ILE A 228 10.07 -8.43 12.78
CA ILE A 228 9.44 -7.15 12.40
C ILE A 228 8.73 -6.53 13.61
N VAL A 229 7.98 -7.32 14.38
CA VAL A 229 7.29 -6.83 15.59
C VAL A 229 8.29 -6.34 16.63
N ALA A 230 9.40 -7.06 16.84
CA ALA A 230 10.42 -6.70 17.81
C ALA A 230 11.14 -5.38 17.46
N ASN A 231 11.34 -5.10 16.17
CA ASN A 231 12.07 -3.91 15.72
C ASN A 231 11.17 -2.75 15.30
N GLY A 232 9.95 -3.02 14.82
CA GLY A 232 9.02 -2.05 14.26
C GLY A 232 7.72 -1.89 15.05
N GLY A 233 7.50 -2.67 16.10
CA GLY A 233 6.22 -2.72 16.81
C GLY A 233 5.17 -3.56 16.09
N GLU A 234 4.10 -3.91 16.81
CA GLU A 234 3.04 -4.81 16.34
C GLU A 234 2.43 -4.36 15.01
N GLN A 235 2.09 -3.08 14.88
CA GLN A 235 1.51 -2.54 13.65
C GLN A 235 2.57 -2.16 12.60
N GLY A 236 3.86 -2.25 12.94
CA GLY A 236 4.94 -2.16 11.96
C GLY A 236 4.89 -3.24 10.87
N LEU A 237 4.13 -4.33 11.09
CA LEU A 237 3.85 -5.36 10.09
C LEU A 237 3.18 -4.83 8.82
N GLU A 238 2.50 -3.69 8.87
CA GLU A 238 1.90 -3.06 7.70
C GLU A 238 2.93 -2.64 6.64
N PHE A 239 4.20 -2.45 7.02
CA PHE A 239 5.29 -2.23 6.06
C PHE A 239 5.39 -3.35 5.01
N LEU A 240 4.88 -4.54 5.30
CA LEU A 240 4.88 -5.67 4.38
C LEU A 240 4.06 -5.42 3.10
N THR A 241 3.13 -4.46 3.08
CA THR A 241 2.46 -4.04 1.84
C THR A 241 3.46 -3.41 0.85
N TRP A 242 4.48 -2.69 1.36
CA TRP A 242 5.55 -2.10 0.56
C TRP A 242 6.42 -3.20 -0.06
N VAL A 243 6.63 -4.30 0.67
CA VAL A 243 7.35 -5.50 0.20
C VAL A 243 6.61 -6.19 -0.95
N VAL A 244 5.28 -6.26 -0.90
CA VAL A 244 4.47 -6.76 -2.03
C VAL A 244 4.71 -5.91 -3.28
N ALA A 245 4.54 -4.58 -3.17
CA ALA A 245 4.73 -3.69 -4.30
C ALA A 245 6.15 -3.78 -4.87
N ARG A 246 7.16 -3.83 -4.00
CA ARG A 246 8.56 -3.97 -4.41
C ARG A 246 8.85 -5.31 -5.09
N GLY A 247 8.25 -6.41 -4.62
CA GLY A 247 8.41 -7.73 -5.21
C GLY A 247 7.83 -7.85 -6.62
N ALA A 248 6.88 -6.98 -6.99
CA ALA A 248 6.32 -6.92 -8.34
C ALA A 248 7.18 -6.11 -9.33
N LEU A 249 8.11 -5.29 -8.83
CA LEU A 249 9.03 -4.49 -9.66
C LEU A 249 10.22 -5.33 -10.15
N PRO A 250 10.91 -4.91 -11.23
CA PRO A 250 12.18 -5.52 -11.63
C PRO A 250 13.25 -5.45 -10.51
N ASP A 251 14.32 -6.22 -10.67
CA ASP A 251 15.42 -6.29 -9.69
C ASP A 251 16.03 -4.90 -9.42
N LYS A 252 16.19 -4.09 -10.47
CA LYS A 252 16.68 -2.71 -10.37
C LYS A 252 15.51 -1.73 -10.46
N VAL A 253 15.48 -0.77 -9.54
CA VAL A 253 14.53 0.36 -9.52
C VAL A 253 15.31 1.66 -9.32
N ASP A 254 14.76 2.76 -9.81
CA ASP A 254 15.28 4.10 -9.54
C ASP A 254 14.40 4.78 -8.48
N VAL A 255 14.99 5.22 -7.37
CA VAL A 255 14.25 5.94 -6.31
C VAL A 255 14.10 7.40 -6.75
N VAL A 256 12.90 7.77 -7.18
CA VAL A 256 12.61 9.13 -7.69
C VAL A 256 12.56 10.15 -6.56
N THR A 257 11.92 9.78 -5.46
CA THR A 257 11.86 10.57 -4.22
C THR A 257 11.54 9.66 -3.04
N SER A 258 12.01 10.04 -1.87
CA SER A 258 11.67 9.38 -0.61
C SER A 258 11.69 10.38 0.54
N VAL A 259 10.78 10.24 1.49
CA VAL A 259 10.75 11.02 2.73
C VAL A 259 10.48 10.11 3.90
N TYR A 260 11.15 10.39 5.01
CA TYR A 260 10.81 9.86 6.32
C TYR A 260 10.47 11.04 7.24
N HIS A 261 9.39 10.92 8.01
CA HIS A 261 8.95 11.95 8.92
C HIS A 261 8.30 11.32 10.15
N LYS A 262 8.66 11.82 11.33
CA LYS A 262 8.07 11.38 12.58
C LYS A 262 7.94 12.53 13.59
N PRO A 263 7.03 12.41 14.56
CA PRO A 263 5.94 11.44 14.58
C PRO A 263 4.81 11.85 13.62
N ILE A 264 4.18 10.88 12.96
CA ILE A 264 2.83 11.06 12.42
C ILE A 264 1.87 10.35 13.38
N SER A 265 1.31 11.09 14.34
CA SER A 265 0.63 10.51 15.52
C SER A 265 1.57 9.61 16.33
N HIS A 266 1.46 8.29 16.23
CA HIS A 266 2.32 7.33 16.92
C HIS A 266 3.27 6.58 15.98
N THR A 267 3.39 7.05 14.72
CA THR A 267 4.02 6.30 13.64
C THR A 267 5.26 6.99 13.07
N GLY A 268 6.28 6.19 12.77
CA GLY A 268 7.34 6.55 11.84
C GLY A 268 6.77 6.63 10.43
N GLY A 269 6.48 7.84 9.96
CA GLY A 269 5.86 8.06 8.66
C GLY A 269 6.85 7.98 7.52
N GLY A 270 6.48 7.36 6.41
CA GLY A 270 7.31 7.27 5.22
C GLY A 270 6.54 7.46 3.93
N MET A 271 7.24 7.92 2.89
CA MET A 271 6.79 7.81 1.50
C MET A 271 8.00 7.51 0.59
N MET A 272 7.82 6.67 -0.42
CA MET A 272 8.82 6.35 -1.42
C MET A 272 8.19 6.17 -2.80
N VAL A 273 8.84 6.71 -3.83
CA VAL A 273 8.54 6.43 -5.24
C VAL A 273 9.67 5.62 -5.83
N MET A 274 9.35 4.45 -6.37
CA MET A 274 10.28 3.55 -7.06
C MET A 274 9.84 3.39 -8.50
N GLU A 275 10.61 3.92 -9.44
CA GLU A 275 10.39 3.74 -10.86
C GLU A 275 10.99 2.40 -11.32
N ALA A 276 10.23 1.66 -12.13
CA ALA A 276 10.73 0.43 -12.72
C ALA A 276 11.78 0.77 -13.79
N ALA A 277 13.03 0.33 -13.61
CA ALA A 277 14.05 0.54 -14.63
C ALA A 277 13.64 -0.13 -15.95
N GLU A 278 13.79 0.59 -17.07
CA GLU A 278 13.52 0.02 -18.40
C GLU A 278 14.40 -1.22 -18.63
N ARG A 279 13.81 -2.28 -19.20
CA ARG A 279 14.51 -3.50 -19.61
C ARG A 279 15.14 -3.34 -20.98
#